data_AF-A0A6V8L6T7-F1
#
_entry.id   AF-A0A6V8L6T7-F1
#
_cell.length_a   1.000
_cell.length_b   1.000
_cell.length_c   1.000
_cell.angle_alpha   90.00
_cell.angle_beta   90.00
_cell.angle_gamma   90.00
#
_symmetry.space_group_name_H-M   'P 1'
#
loop_
_entity.id
_entity.type
_entity.pdbx_description
1 polymer ?
#
loop_
_entity_poly.entity_id
_entity_poly.type
_entity_poly.pdbx_seq_one_letter_code
_entity_poly.pdbx_strand_id
1 'polypeptide(L)'
;MAAAEAQRRAVADFGGVRELAPAYQAELAAGAARRLALRMMLVPALFTALADFMWRGGPWTASASMPPGGYLLVARVQDYLGYAYAVLAVAAYAWLAWRVRRGRAVGRGPARAIAVGTLAMVGVGTAGGWLMYVWSVQMWPAALTWPPMIVGGLVIAATYGWLGRSALTCLAAARARP
;
A
#
# COMPACT_ATOMS: atom_id res chain seq x y z
N MET A 1 -31.45 20.22 26.42
CA MET A 1 -32.10 18.95 25.97
C MET A 1 -31.35 17.78 26.56
N ALA A 2 -32.02 16.89 27.30
CA ALA A 2 -31.37 15.72 27.89
C ALA A 2 -30.92 14.74 26.79
N ALA A 3 -29.72 14.17 26.91
CA ALA A 3 -29.14 13.29 25.89
C ALA A 3 -30.05 12.12 25.47
N ALA A 4 -30.87 11.61 26.40
CA ALA A 4 -31.84 10.55 26.13
C ALA A 4 -32.97 10.98 25.17
N GLU A 5 -33.43 12.23 25.24
CA GLU A 5 -34.44 12.80 24.34
C GLU A 5 -33.88 12.93 22.92
N ALA A 6 -32.63 13.39 22.80
CA ALA A 6 -31.93 13.51 21.53
C ALA A 6 -31.69 12.14 20.89
N GLN A 7 -31.29 11.13 21.68
CA GLN A 7 -31.13 9.77 21.19
C GLN A 7 -32.46 9.16 20.72
N ARG A 8 -33.56 9.35 21.47
CA ARG A 8 -34.88 8.85 21.05
C ARG A 8 -35.34 9.46 19.73
N ARG A 9 -35.18 10.77 19.53
CA ARG A 9 -35.50 11.43 18.25
C ARG A 9 -34.61 10.91 17.12
N ALA A 10 -33.30 10.79 17.36
CA ALA A 10 -32.39 10.25 16.35
C ALA A 10 -32.75 8.81 15.91
N VAL A 11 -33.16 7.95 16.85
CA VAL A 11 -33.63 6.59 16.50
C VAL A 11 -34.95 6.62 15.74
N ALA A 12 -35.87 7.52 16.09
CA ALA A 12 -37.13 7.69 15.36
C ALA A 12 -36.91 8.22 13.93
N ASP A 13 -35.95 9.14 13.75
CA ASP A 13 -35.68 9.78 12.45
C ASP A 13 -34.83 8.91 11.52
N PHE A 14 -33.85 8.17 12.04
CA PHE A 14 -32.86 7.46 11.23
C PHE A 14 -32.89 5.92 11.37
N GLY A 15 -33.65 5.38 12.32
CA GLY A 15 -33.69 3.95 12.63
C GLY A 15 -32.69 3.52 13.71
N GLY A 16 -32.74 2.25 14.07
CA GLY A 16 -31.91 1.68 15.13
C GLY A 16 -30.43 1.57 14.74
N VAL A 17 -29.53 1.58 15.73
CA VAL A 17 -28.08 1.37 15.49
C VAL A 17 -27.81 0.08 14.71
N ARG A 18 -28.57 -0.98 14.95
CA ARG A 18 -28.44 -2.27 14.23
C ARG A 18 -28.83 -2.18 12.75
N GLU A 19 -29.68 -1.23 12.38
CA GLU A 19 -30.13 -1.02 11.00
C GLU A 19 -29.13 -0.13 10.24
N LEU A 20 -28.60 0.92 10.89
CA LEU A 20 -27.68 1.88 10.29
C LEU A 20 -26.22 1.44 10.28
N ALA A 21 -25.77 0.75 11.33
CA ALA A 21 -24.35 0.39 11.49
C ALA A 21 -23.80 -0.42 10.31
N PRO A 22 -24.52 -1.41 9.73
CA PRO A 22 -24.00 -2.17 8.60
C PRO A 22 -23.71 -1.31 7.37
N ALA A 23 -24.62 -0.39 7.03
CA ALA A 23 -24.50 0.53 5.90
C ALA A 23 -23.39 1.57 6.14
N TYR A 24 -23.34 2.16 7.34
CA TYR A 24 -22.29 3.10 7.72
C TYR A 24 -20.88 2.45 7.66
N GLN A 25 -20.74 1.22 8.15
CA GLN A 25 -19.47 0.49 8.08
C GLN A 25 -19.07 0.14 6.64
N ALA A 26 -20.04 -0.12 5.74
CA ALA A 26 -19.75 -0.33 4.33
C ALA A 26 -19.17 0.95 3.68
N GLU A 27 -19.74 2.12 3.98
CA GLU A 27 -19.21 3.41 3.51
C GLU A 27 -17.82 3.72 4.09
N LEU A 28 -17.60 3.48 5.38
CA LEU A 28 -16.26 3.63 5.98
C LEU A 28 -15.23 2.72 5.31
N ALA A 29 -15.58 1.46 5.04
CA ALA A 29 -14.72 0.51 4.36
C ALA A 29 -14.44 0.94 2.91
N ALA A 30 -15.44 1.45 2.18
CA ALA A 30 -15.29 1.98 0.84
C ALA A 30 -14.33 3.19 0.80
N GLY A 31 -14.52 4.13 1.73
CA GLY A 31 -13.65 5.30 1.87
C GLY A 31 -12.22 4.93 2.23
N ALA A 32 -12.04 3.95 3.14
CA ALA A 32 -10.71 3.43 3.49
C ALA A 32 -10.04 2.75 2.29
N ALA A 33 -10.76 1.92 1.53
CA ALA A 33 -10.26 1.25 0.35
C ALA A 33 -9.84 2.24 -0.75
N ARG A 34 -10.61 3.32 -0.96
CA ARG A 34 -10.27 4.37 -1.93
C ARG A 34 -9.00 5.12 -1.56
N ARG A 35 -8.86 5.51 -0.28
CA ARG A 35 -7.64 6.14 0.22
C ARG A 35 -6.44 5.21 0.09
N LEU A 36 -6.61 3.92 0.40
CA LEU A 36 -5.56 2.92 0.23
C LEU A 36 -5.14 2.80 -1.24
N ALA A 37 -6.09 2.60 -2.15
CA ALA A 37 -5.82 2.48 -3.59
C ALA A 37 -5.10 3.72 -4.15
N LEU A 38 -5.49 4.93 -3.72
CA LEU A 38 -4.79 6.15 -4.10
C LEU A 38 -3.33 6.16 -3.63
N ARG A 39 -3.07 5.75 -2.38
CA ARG A 39 -1.70 5.64 -1.85
C ARG A 39 -0.89 4.60 -2.61
N MET A 40 -1.49 3.44 -2.91
CA MET A 40 -0.87 2.39 -3.71
C MET A 40 -0.53 2.85 -5.14
N MET A 41 -1.25 3.82 -5.68
CA MET A 41 -0.97 4.40 -7.00
C MET A 41 0.12 5.47 -6.92
N LEU A 42 0.01 6.40 -5.97
CA LEU A 42 0.92 7.55 -5.87
C LEU A 42 2.32 7.17 -5.40
N VAL A 43 2.43 6.22 -4.46
CA VAL A 43 3.72 5.84 -3.89
C VAL A 43 4.66 5.26 -4.96
N PRO A 44 4.30 4.23 -5.75
CA PRO A 44 5.16 3.73 -6.82
C PRO A 44 5.48 4.79 -7.86
N ALA A 45 4.49 5.60 -8.27
CA ALA A 45 4.73 6.67 -9.23
C ALA A 45 5.82 7.64 -8.76
N LEU A 46 5.79 8.01 -7.47
CA LEU A 46 6.81 8.85 -6.86
C LEU A 46 8.16 8.14 -6.79
N PHE A 47 8.20 6.88 -6.35
CA PHE A 47 9.46 6.11 -6.32
C PHE A 47 10.08 5.93 -7.69
N THR A 48 9.29 5.64 -8.73
CA THR A 48 9.76 5.54 -10.12
C THR A 48 10.31 6.88 -10.61
N ALA A 49 9.62 7.99 -10.35
CA ALA A 49 10.08 9.31 -10.74
C ALA A 49 11.40 9.72 -10.04
N LEU A 50 11.63 9.21 -8.82
CA LEU A 50 12.82 9.50 -8.03
C LEU A 50 13.92 8.44 -8.17
N ALA A 51 13.66 7.33 -8.87
CA ALA A 51 14.57 6.18 -8.93
C ALA A 51 15.94 6.59 -9.50
N ASP A 52 15.97 7.34 -10.60
CA ASP A 52 17.23 7.76 -11.22
C ASP A 52 18.07 8.63 -10.29
N PHE A 53 17.43 9.48 -9.47
CA PHE A 53 18.13 10.29 -8.46
C PHE A 53 18.67 9.43 -7.33
N MET A 54 17.93 8.40 -6.91
CA MET A 54 18.36 7.48 -5.85
C MET A 54 19.60 6.68 -6.26
N TRP A 55 19.76 6.34 -7.53
CA TRP A 55 20.81 5.44 -8.02
C TRP A 55 22.03 6.14 -8.63
N ARG A 56 21.98 7.46 -8.81
CA ARG A 56 23.04 8.23 -9.48
C ARG A 56 24.34 8.25 -8.66
N GLY A 57 25.46 7.90 -9.31
CA GLY A 57 26.79 7.92 -8.70
C GLY A 57 27.00 6.84 -7.63
N GLY A 58 26.24 5.75 -7.68
CA GLY A 58 26.35 4.67 -6.71
C GLY A 58 27.64 3.86 -6.82
N PRO A 59 28.07 3.18 -5.75
CA PRO A 59 29.38 2.50 -5.69
C PRO A 59 29.61 1.42 -6.76
N TRP A 60 28.55 0.82 -7.28
CA TRP A 60 28.61 -0.19 -8.34
C TRP A 60 29.01 0.37 -9.71
N THR A 61 28.96 1.69 -9.94
CA THR A 61 29.39 2.27 -11.22
C THR A 61 30.91 2.17 -11.44
N ALA A 62 31.67 2.02 -10.35
CA ALA A 62 33.11 1.80 -10.39
C ALA A 62 33.48 0.30 -10.41
N SER A 63 32.49 -0.59 -10.29
CA SER A 63 32.72 -2.04 -10.25
C SER A 63 32.96 -2.57 -11.67
N ALA A 64 34.14 -3.15 -11.92
CA ALA A 64 34.46 -3.78 -13.20
C ALA A 64 33.77 -5.16 -13.39
N SER A 65 33.32 -5.78 -12.29
CA SER A 65 32.65 -7.08 -12.32
C SER A 65 31.14 -6.94 -12.47
N MET A 66 30.57 -7.73 -13.38
CA MET A 66 29.13 -7.83 -13.57
C MET A 66 28.49 -8.51 -12.34
N PRO A 67 27.30 -8.05 -11.88
CA PRO A 67 26.59 -8.73 -10.80
C PRO A 67 26.28 -10.19 -11.16
N PRO A 68 26.29 -11.12 -10.18
CA PRO A 68 25.95 -12.52 -10.41
C PRO A 68 24.56 -12.69 -11.04
N GLY A 69 24.38 -13.72 -11.88
CA GLY A 69 23.09 -13.98 -12.55
C GLY A 69 21.91 -14.16 -11.59
N GLY A 70 22.14 -14.77 -10.42
CA GLY A 70 21.13 -14.90 -9.37
C GLY A 70 20.68 -13.54 -8.80
N TYR A 71 21.59 -12.59 -8.64
CA TYR A 71 21.26 -11.23 -8.21
C TYR A 71 20.39 -10.54 -9.26
N LEU A 72 20.77 -10.63 -10.54
CA LEU A 72 20.01 -10.05 -11.65
C LEU A 72 18.62 -10.66 -11.78
N LEU A 73 18.47 -11.96 -11.51
CA LEU A 73 17.16 -12.62 -11.50
C LEU A 73 16.26 -12.05 -10.40
N VAL A 74 16.76 -11.94 -9.16
CA VAL A 74 15.98 -11.38 -8.06
C VAL A 74 15.63 -9.92 -8.31
N ALA A 75 16.57 -9.12 -8.82
CA ALA A 75 16.31 -7.73 -9.21
C ALA A 75 15.18 -7.64 -10.25
N ARG A 76 15.23 -8.49 -11.30
CA ARG A 76 14.18 -8.54 -12.32
C ARG A 76 12.83 -8.98 -11.77
N VAL A 77 12.80 -9.96 -10.87
CA VAL A 77 11.56 -10.37 -10.19
C VAL A 77 10.98 -9.21 -9.39
N GLN A 78 11.82 -8.46 -8.68
CA GLN A 78 11.40 -7.29 -7.92
C GLN A 78 10.83 -6.18 -8.80
N ASP A 79 11.43 -5.93 -9.97
CA ASP A 79 10.90 -4.98 -10.96
C ASP A 79 9.50 -5.40 -11.43
N TYR A 80 9.33 -6.68 -11.80
CA TYR A 80 8.02 -7.19 -12.23
C TYR A 80 6.97 -7.16 -11.12
N LEU A 81 7.35 -7.42 -9.87
CA LEU A 81 6.46 -7.24 -8.72
C LEU A 81 6.04 -5.77 -8.57
N GLY A 82 6.98 -4.84 -8.76
CA GLY A 82 6.70 -3.41 -8.78
C GLY A 82 5.70 -3.02 -9.88
N TYR A 83 5.90 -3.52 -11.11
CA TYR A 83 4.98 -3.27 -12.22
C TYR A 83 3.59 -3.87 -11.97
N ALA A 84 3.52 -5.12 -11.52
CA ALA A 84 2.28 -5.79 -11.18
C ALA A 84 1.51 -5.01 -10.10
N TYR A 85 2.22 -4.54 -9.07
CA TYR A 85 1.64 -3.71 -8.02
C TYR A 85 1.07 -2.40 -8.57
N ALA A 86 1.81 -1.69 -9.43
CA ALA A 86 1.35 -0.45 -10.04
C ALA A 86 0.09 -0.65 -10.88
N VAL A 87 0.05 -1.70 -11.72
CA VAL A 87 -1.14 -2.02 -12.53
C VAL A 87 -2.34 -2.34 -11.64
N LEU A 88 -2.16 -3.16 -10.61
CA LEU A 88 -3.23 -3.51 -9.67
C LEU A 88 -3.74 -2.29 -8.90
N ALA A 89 -2.85 -1.37 -8.50
CA ALA A 89 -3.22 -0.15 -7.81
C ALA A 89 -4.07 0.78 -8.69
N VAL A 90 -3.65 0.99 -9.94
CA VAL A 90 -4.41 1.79 -10.92
C VAL A 90 -5.75 1.14 -11.21
N ALA A 91 -5.80 -0.17 -11.44
CA ALA A 91 -7.04 -0.89 -11.70
C ALA A 91 -8.01 -0.82 -10.51
N ALA A 92 -7.53 -1.03 -9.28
CA ALA A 92 -8.33 -0.92 -8.07
C ALA A 92 -8.89 0.51 -7.88
N TYR A 93 -8.05 1.54 -8.08
CA TYR A 93 -8.47 2.93 -7.97
C TYR A 93 -9.51 3.29 -9.04
N ALA A 94 -9.26 2.94 -10.30
CA ALA A 94 -10.16 3.20 -11.42
C ALA A 94 -11.52 2.51 -11.23
N TRP A 95 -11.52 1.25 -10.78
CA TRP A 95 -12.72 0.50 -10.49
C TRP A 95 -13.54 1.13 -9.36
N LEU A 96 -12.89 1.53 -8.25
CA LEU A 96 -13.56 2.22 -7.15
C LEU A 96 -14.14 3.57 -7.60
N ALA A 97 -13.38 4.37 -8.35
CA ALA A 97 -13.83 5.65 -8.87
C ALA A 97 -15.03 5.49 -9.83
N TRP A 98 -15.06 4.43 -10.64
CA TRP A 98 -16.19 4.11 -11.50
C TRP A 98 -17.43 3.69 -10.72
N ARG A 99 -17.29 2.87 -9.67
CA ARG A 99 -18.41 2.47 -8.80
C ARG A 99 -19.06 3.68 -8.13
N VAL A 100 -18.26 4.59 -7.58
CA VAL A 100 -18.73 5.83 -6.95
C VAL A 100 -19.46 6.71 -7.95
N ARG A 101 -18.91 6.91 -9.16
CA ARG A 101 -19.57 7.69 -10.22
C ARG A 101 -20.93 7.13 -10.64
N ARG A 102 -21.15 5.82 -10.51
CA ARG A 102 -22.45 5.17 -10.79
C ARG A 102 -23.37 5.06 -9.58
N GLY A 103 -23.05 5.72 -8.45
CA GLY A 103 -23.83 5.63 -7.21
C GLY A 103 -23.90 4.22 -6.62
N ARG A 104 -22.95 3.34 -6.96
CA ARG A 104 -22.96 1.94 -6.52
C ARG A 104 -22.12 1.78 -5.27
N ALA A 105 -22.76 1.34 -4.18
CA ALA A 105 -22.06 1.00 -2.94
C ALA A 105 -20.93 -0.02 -3.20
N VAL A 106 -19.78 0.19 -2.56
CA VAL A 106 -18.66 -0.76 -2.58
C VAL A 106 -18.85 -1.69 -1.40
N GLY A 107 -19.08 -2.98 -1.69
CA GLY A 107 -19.23 -3.99 -0.64
C GLY A 107 -17.93 -4.21 0.15
N ARG A 108 -18.06 -4.84 1.31
CA ARG A 108 -16.92 -5.19 2.20
C ARG A 108 -15.93 -6.16 1.55
N GLY A 109 -16.41 -7.04 0.66
CA GLY A 109 -15.57 -8.02 -0.04
C GLY A 109 -14.44 -7.38 -0.85
N PRO A 110 -14.74 -6.48 -1.82
CA PRO A 110 -13.72 -5.74 -2.57
C PRO A 110 -12.74 -4.95 -1.70
N ALA A 111 -13.22 -4.25 -0.66
CA ALA A 111 -12.37 -3.51 0.26
C ALA A 111 -11.37 -4.44 0.99
N ARG A 112 -11.85 -5.62 1.42
CA ARG A 112 -11.00 -6.66 2.02
C ARG A 112 -10.00 -7.23 1.03
N ALA A 113 -10.39 -7.48 -0.22
CA ALA A 113 -9.50 -7.98 -1.26
C ALA A 113 -8.35 -7.01 -1.54
N ILE A 114 -8.64 -5.71 -1.67
CA ILE A 114 -7.62 -4.67 -1.86
C ILE A 114 -6.67 -4.62 -0.65
N ALA A 115 -7.21 -4.65 0.58
CA ALA A 115 -6.39 -4.63 1.78
C ALA A 115 -5.46 -5.85 1.90
N VAL A 116 -5.99 -7.06 1.69
CA VAL A 116 -5.21 -8.31 1.74
C VAL A 116 -4.16 -8.34 0.63
N GLY A 117 -4.54 -7.96 -0.60
CA GLY A 117 -3.61 -7.86 -1.72
C GLY A 117 -2.48 -6.87 -1.44
N THR A 118 -2.80 -5.72 -0.83
CA THR A 118 -1.78 -4.74 -0.43
C THR A 118 -0.80 -5.32 0.59
N LEU A 119 -1.31 -6.01 1.62
CA LEU A 119 -0.46 -6.64 2.64
C LEU A 119 0.44 -7.73 2.05
N ALA A 120 -0.09 -8.57 1.16
CA ALA A 120 0.68 -9.58 0.48
C ALA A 120 1.82 -8.96 -0.35
N MET A 121 1.52 -7.93 -1.14
CA MET A 121 2.51 -7.25 -1.97
C MET A 121 3.56 -6.51 -1.15
N VAL A 122 3.15 -5.81 -0.08
CA VAL A 122 4.10 -5.17 0.84
C VAL A 122 4.99 -6.23 1.49
N GLY A 123 4.43 -7.37 1.93
CA GLY A 123 5.19 -8.45 2.54
C GLY A 123 6.24 -9.04 1.58
N VAL A 124 5.82 -9.43 0.38
CA VAL A 124 6.70 -10.01 -0.64
C VAL A 124 7.75 -8.98 -1.09
N GLY A 125 7.35 -7.74 -1.37
CA GLY A 125 8.25 -6.67 -1.78
C GLY A 125 9.28 -6.32 -0.70
N THR A 126 8.87 -6.31 0.57
CA THR A 126 9.78 -6.10 1.70
C THR A 126 10.80 -7.23 1.81
N ALA A 127 10.37 -8.48 1.70
CA ALA A 127 11.26 -9.63 1.77
C ALA A 127 12.27 -9.64 0.61
N GLY A 128 11.80 -9.39 -0.62
CA GLY A 128 12.67 -9.25 -1.80
C GLY A 128 13.65 -8.08 -1.67
N GLY A 129 13.18 -6.94 -1.15
CA GLY A 129 14.01 -5.76 -0.89
C GLY A 129 15.11 -6.02 0.14
N TRP A 130 14.80 -6.71 1.24
CA TRP A 130 15.80 -7.11 2.23
C TRP A 130 16.83 -8.08 1.68
N LEU A 131 16.38 -9.08 0.91
CA LEU A 131 17.29 -10.00 0.23
C LEU A 131 18.26 -9.26 -0.68
N MET A 132 17.74 -8.34 -1.51
CA MET A 132 18.57 -7.51 -2.39
C MET A 132 19.50 -6.58 -1.61
N TYR A 133 19.03 -5.98 -0.53
CA TYR A 133 19.83 -5.09 0.30
C TYR A 133 21.04 -5.84 0.90
N VAL A 134 20.79 -6.98 1.54
CA VAL A 134 21.86 -7.80 2.16
C VAL A 134 22.87 -8.27 1.11
N TRP A 135 22.38 -8.75 -0.04
CA TRP A 135 23.26 -9.18 -1.13
C TRP A 135 24.08 -8.01 -1.70
N SER A 136 23.46 -6.83 -1.86
CA SER A 136 24.14 -5.63 -2.35
C SER A 136 25.27 -5.19 -1.42
N VAL A 137 25.04 -5.24 -0.10
CA VAL A 137 26.06 -4.89 0.90
C VAL A 137 27.26 -5.85 0.85
N GLN A 138 27.03 -7.14 0.59
CA GLN A 138 28.12 -8.11 0.46
C GLN A 138 28.97 -7.88 -0.79
N MET A 139 28.36 -7.44 -1.91
CA MET A 139 29.07 -7.15 -3.15
C MET A 139 29.75 -5.77 -3.13
N TRP A 140 29.10 -4.79 -2.52
CA TRP A 140 29.56 -3.41 -2.47
C TRP A 140 29.47 -2.88 -1.03
N PRO A 141 30.46 -3.17 -0.17
CA PRO A 141 30.45 -2.70 1.21
C PRO A 141 30.35 -1.18 1.36
N ALA A 142 30.90 -0.43 0.38
CA ALA A 142 30.79 1.03 0.29
C ALA A 142 29.32 1.53 0.18
N ALA A 143 28.38 0.66 -0.16
CA ALA A 143 26.96 1.00 -0.21
C ALA A 143 26.38 1.30 1.18
N LEU A 144 26.97 0.77 2.26
CA LEU A 144 26.55 1.06 3.64
C LEU A 144 26.85 2.49 4.07
N THR A 145 27.85 3.13 3.48
CA THR A 145 28.23 4.52 3.79
C THR A 145 27.70 5.49 2.75
N TRP A 146 27.02 5.00 1.71
CA TRP A 146 26.49 5.82 0.64
C TRP A 146 25.11 6.39 1.04
N PRO A 147 24.97 7.72 1.22
CA PRO A 147 23.78 8.32 1.83
C PRO A 147 22.44 7.96 1.15
N PRO A 148 22.33 7.90 -0.19
CA PRO A 148 21.08 7.51 -0.85
C PRO A 148 20.58 6.12 -0.46
N MET A 149 21.47 5.17 -0.15
CA MET A 149 21.05 3.83 0.28
C MET A 149 20.50 3.83 1.71
N ILE A 150 21.11 4.59 2.62
CA ILE A 150 20.62 4.73 4.00
C ILE A 150 19.27 5.46 4.01
N VAL A 151 19.22 6.65 3.40
CA VAL A 151 18.00 7.47 3.36
C VAL A 151 16.90 6.75 2.58
N GLY A 152 17.23 6.19 1.42
CA GLY A 152 16.30 5.40 0.61
C GLY A 152 15.73 4.21 1.36
N GLY A 153 16.58 3.44 2.06
CA GLY A 153 16.14 2.32 2.89
C GLY A 153 15.17 2.73 3.99
N LEU A 154 15.47 3.82 4.71
CA LEU A 154 14.58 4.36 5.74
C LEU A 154 13.24 4.84 5.17
N VAL A 155 13.27 5.56 4.05
CA VAL A 155 12.06 6.06 3.37
C VAL A 155 11.20 4.91 2.86
N ILE A 156 11.81 3.87 2.26
CA ILE A 156 11.10 2.67 1.80
C ILE A 156 10.47 1.95 3.00
N ALA A 157 11.23 1.70 4.07
CA ALA A 157 10.73 1.03 5.27
C ALA A 157 9.56 1.79 5.91
N ALA A 158 9.68 3.11 6.07
CA ALA A 158 8.62 3.96 6.59
C ALA A 158 7.38 3.93 5.69
N THR A 159 7.57 3.98 4.37
CA THR A 159 6.47 3.96 3.40
C THR A 159 5.73 2.63 3.39
N TYR A 160 6.47 1.51 3.41
CA TYR A 160 5.88 0.17 3.47
C TYR A 160 5.17 -0.08 4.80
N GLY A 161 5.74 0.40 5.91
CA GLY A 161 5.06 0.39 7.22
C GLY A 161 3.76 1.21 7.20
N TRP A 162 3.78 2.39 6.59
CA TRP A 162 2.59 3.23 6.43
C TRP A 162 1.51 2.60 5.54
N LEU A 163 1.90 1.98 4.42
CA LEU A 163 0.99 1.24 3.54
C LEU A 163 0.41 0.01 4.25
N GLY A 164 1.22 -0.75 4.97
CA GLY A 164 0.79 -1.88 5.79
C GLY A 164 -0.22 -1.47 6.85
N ARG A 165 0.08 -0.40 7.62
CA ARG A 165 -0.87 0.16 8.60
C ARG A 165 -2.16 0.61 7.93
N SER A 166 -2.08 1.26 6.77
CA SER A 166 -3.25 1.71 6.01
C SER A 166 -4.11 0.51 5.57
N ALA A 167 -3.50 -0.57 5.10
CA ALA A 167 -4.19 -1.80 4.73
C ALA A 167 -4.85 -2.47 5.94
N LEU A 168 -4.18 -2.53 7.09
CA LEU A 168 -4.76 -3.04 8.33
C LEU A 168 -5.97 -2.22 8.79
N THR A 169 -5.91 -0.89 8.71
CA THR A 169 -7.06 -0.02 9.04
C THR A 169 -8.23 -0.24 8.08
N CYS A 170 -7.95 -0.43 6.79
CA CYS A 170 -8.97 -0.78 5.80
C CYS A 170 -9.61 -2.15 6.09
N LEU A 171 -8.79 -3.13 6.47
CA LEU A 171 -9.26 -4.46 6.83
C LEU A 171 -10.12 -4.44 8.08
N ALA A 172 -9.75 -3.64 9.08
CA ALA A 172 -10.55 -3.44 10.30
C ALA A 172 -11.93 -2.84 9.98
N ALA A 173 -11.98 -1.81 9.13
CA ALA A 173 -13.24 -1.21 8.67
C ALA A 173 -14.11 -2.22 7.89
N ALA A 174 -13.49 -3.11 7.11
CA ALA A 174 -14.20 -4.14 6.35
C ALA A 174 -14.68 -5.34 7.20
N ARG A 175 -14.20 -5.49 8.45
CA ARG A 175 -14.45 -6.64 9.33
C ARG A 175 -15.71 -6.52 10.20
N ALA A 176 -16.35 -5.34 10.30
CA ALA A 176 -17.46 -5.12 11.22
C ALA A 176 -18.48 -6.29 11.18
N ARG A 177 -18.49 -7.08 12.25
CA ARG A 177 -19.38 -8.23 12.45
C ARG A 177 -20.84 -7.73 12.49
N PRO A 178 -21.81 -8.56 12.04
CA PRO A 178 -23.23 -8.23 12.09
C PRO A 178 -23.72 -7.95 13.52
#